data_AF-A0A9P8T1E4-F1
#
_entry.id   AF-A0A9P8T1E4-F1
#
_cell.length_a   1.000
_cell.length_b   1.000
_cell.length_c   1.000
_cell.angle_alpha   90.00
_cell.angle_beta   90.00
_cell.angle_gamma   90.00
#
_symmetry.space_group_name_H-M   'P 1'
#
loop_
_entity.id
_entity.type
_entity.pdbx_description
1 polymer ?
#
loop_
_entity_poly.entity_id
_entity_poly.type
_entity_poly.pdbx_seq_one_letter_code
_entity_poly.pdbx_strand_id
1 'polypeptide(L)'
;KAQQDIFLPHVEKGTITLVGATTENPSFQLNSALLSRCRVFVLNKLTADELHKIVSKALLVINKTRKLVHNMPILRFNKESVAYLCDIADGDSRSALNLVELADSHFMSESNLEKGKHVIEVTPEQLREILKRTHMVYDRVGDAHYDTISAFHKSVRGSNPDAAMYYLGRMLKGGENPLYIARRMIRIASEDVGVLDDSCLPFAIATYQAVQFVGLPEADLALVHCAVKLARAPKSVEIYRGWNELNAKLDSQPEFASAPIPLHLRNAPTKLMTELGYSKGYKYNPDFKDGLVKQDYFPEQVGDLKILTGKHLGFVRDPDL
;
A
#
# COMPACT_ATOMS: atom_id res chain seq x y z
N LYS A 1 19.12 -8.65 5.68
CA LYS A 1 20.48 -8.05 5.70
C LYS A 1 21.58 -9.10 5.67
N ALA A 2 21.72 -9.96 6.69
CA ALA A 2 22.75 -11.02 6.72
C ALA A 2 22.78 -11.94 5.47
N GLN A 3 21.61 -12.29 4.91
CA GLN A 3 21.53 -13.06 3.67
C GLN A 3 22.03 -12.31 2.42
N GLN A 4 21.94 -10.97 2.40
CA GLN A 4 22.38 -10.16 1.26
C GLN A 4 23.91 -9.95 1.27
N ASP A 5 24.53 -9.92 2.45
CA ASP A 5 25.96 -9.68 2.61
C ASP A 5 26.82 -10.83 2.07
N ILE A 6 26.24 -12.03 1.99
CA ILE A 6 26.87 -13.22 1.40
C ILE A 6 27.29 -12.97 -0.06
N PHE A 7 26.56 -12.13 -0.80
CA PHE A 7 26.83 -11.88 -2.22
C PHE A 7 27.97 -10.88 -2.46
N LEU A 8 28.32 -10.04 -1.47
CA LEU A 8 29.28 -8.94 -1.65
C LEU A 8 30.66 -9.42 -2.14
N PRO A 9 31.30 -10.43 -1.52
CA PRO A 9 32.64 -10.86 -1.94
C PRO A 9 32.66 -11.40 -3.38
N HIS A 10 31.56 -12.02 -3.82
CA HIS A 10 31.46 -12.60 -5.16
C HIS A 10 31.19 -11.54 -6.24
N VAL A 11 30.43 -10.50 -5.90
CA VAL A 11 30.21 -9.35 -6.78
C VAL A 11 31.51 -8.54 -6.93
N GLU A 12 32.22 -8.29 -5.83
CA GLU A 12 33.48 -7.52 -5.83
C GLU A 12 34.61 -8.21 -6.60
N LYS A 13 34.71 -9.54 -6.48
CA LYS A 13 35.68 -10.34 -7.25
C LYS A 13 35.29 -10.52 -8.72
N GLY A 14 34.12 -10.03 -9.14
CA GLY A 14 33.59 -10.25 -10.49
C GLY A 14 33.24 -11.71 -10.79
N THR A 15 33.08 -12.55 -9.76
CA THR A 15 32.69 -13.96 -9.92
C THR A 15 31.26 -14.10 -10.41
N ILE A 16 30.39 -13.15 -10.04
CA ILE A 16 28.99 -13.12 -10.46
C ILE A 16 28.60 -11.71 -10.91
N THR A 17 27.64 -11.64 -11.84
CA THR A 17 26.87 -10.42 -12.11
C THR A 17 25.52 -10.56 -11.43
N LEU A 18 25.27 -9.70 -10.43
CA LEU A 18 24.02 -9.73 -9.68
C LEU A 18 22.93 -8.90 -10.38
N VAL A 19 21.81 -9.55 -10.73
CA VAL A 19 20.60 -8.90 -11.25
C VAL A 19 19.46 -9.18 -10.28
N GLY A 20 19.03 -8.15 -9.54
CA GLY A 20 17.90 -8.22 -8.61
C GLY A 20 16.67 -7.53 -9.18
N ALA A 21 15.49 -8.09 -8.95
CA ALA A 21 14.20 -7.50 -9.30
C ALA A 21 13.34 -7.33 -8.05
N THR A 22 12.69 -6.18 -7.89
CA THR A 22 11.79 -5.88 -6.78
C THR A 22 10.70 -4.91 -7.23
N THR A 23 9.52 -5.00 -6.61
CA THR A 23 8.42 -4.02 -6.76
C THR A 23 8.45 -2.95 -5.67
N GLU A 24 9.26 -3.15 -4.63
CA GLU A 24 9.43 -2.25 -3.49
C GLU A 24 10.61 -1.32 -3.73
N ASN A 25 10.64 -0.16 -3.07
CA ASN A 25 11.76 0.76 -3.23
C ASN A 25 13.08 0.10 -2.73
N PRO A 26 14.09 -0.05 -3.61
CA PRO A 26 15.35 -0.71 -3.29
C PRO A 26 16.07 -0.14 -2.06
N SER A 27 15.95 1.17 -1.80
CA SER A 27 16.66 1.83 -0.69
C SER A 27 16.17 1.41 0.69
N PHE A 28 14.95 0.88 0.80
CA PHE A 28 14.40 0.44 2.09
C PHE A 28 14.72 -1.02 2.41
N GLN A 29 14.90 -1.87 1.40
CA GLN A 29 15.03 -3.32 1.60
C GLN A 29 16.42 -3.88 1.30
N LEU A 30 17.24 -3.19 0.50
CA LEU A 30 18.60 -3.62 0.19
C LEU A 30 19.62 -2.97 1.11
N ASN A 31 20.65 -3.73 1.48
CA ASN A 31 21.82 -3.19 2.16
C ASN A 31 22.51 -2.14 1.27
N SER A 32 22.83 -0.98 1.84
CA SER A 32 23.61 0.09 1.22
C SER A 32 24.92 -0.39 0.57
N ALA A 33 25.58 -1.39 1.16
CA ALA A 33 26.80 -1.99 0.59
C ALA A 33 26.53 -2.65 -0.77
N LEU A 34 25.41 -3.38 -0.90
CA LEU A 34 25.02 -4.02 -2.15
C LEU A 34 24.55 -2.97 -3.17
N LEU A 35 23.75 -1.99 -2.73
CA LEU A 35 23.28 -0.89 -3.58
C LEU A 35 24.42 -0.10 -4.20
N SER A 36 25.51 0.13 -3.46
CA SER A 36 26.69 0.84 -4.00
C SER A 36 27.42 0.09 -5.14
N ARG A 37 27.15 -1.21 -5.32
CA ARG A 37 27.73 -2.07 -6.37
C ARG A 37 26.72 -2.44 -7.46
N CYS A 38 25.47 -1.97 -7.35
CA CYS A 38 24.41 -2.24 -8.30
C CYS A 38 23.94 -0.94 -8.97
N ARG A 39 23.61 -1.01 -10.26
CA ARG A 39 22.87 0.06 -10.94
C ARG A 39 21.38 -0.17 -10.75
N VAL A 40 20.66 0.86 -10.34
CA VAL A 40 19.20 0.82 -10.18
C VAL A 40 18.54 1.26 -11.48
N PHE A 41 17.70 0.39 -12.04
CA PHE A 41 16.85 0.70 -13.19
C PHE A 41 15.41 0.73 -12.73
N VAL A 42 14.71 1.83 -13.01
CA VAL A 42 13.27 1.93 -12.78
C VAL A 42 12.57 1.41 -14.03
N LEU A 43 11.78 0.35 -13.85
CA LEU A 43 10.91 -0.19 -14.89
C LEU A 43 9.50 0.34 -14.66
N ASN A 44 8.89 0.88 -15.70
CA ASN A 44 7.51 1.32 -15.67
C ASN A 44 6.59 0.17 -16.08
N LYS A 45 5.31 0.26 -15.69
CA LYS A 45 4.26 -0.56 -16.25
C LYS A 45 4.24 -0.42 -17.78
N LEU A 46 3.93 -1.52 -18.46
CA LEU A 46 3.79 -1.51 -19.91
C LEU A 46 2.55 -0.69 -20.31
N THR A 47 2.68 0.03 -21.41
CA THR A 47 1.55 0.69 -22.05
C THR A 47 0.60 -0.32 -22.68
N ALA A 48 -0.65 0.09 -22.94
CA ALA A 48 -1.63 -0.76 -23.61
C ALA A 48 -1.13 -1.25 -24.98
N ASP A 49 -0.44 -0.40 -25.75
CA ASP A 49 0.13 -0.77 -27.05
C ASP A 49 1.26 -1.81 -26.94
N GLU A 50 2.07 -1.73 -25.89
CA GLU A 50 3.13 -2.71 -25.62
C GLU A 50 2.53 -4.05 -25.19
N LEU A 51 1.53 -4.04 -24.32
CA LEU A 51 0.79 -5.24 -23.94
C LEU A 51 0.09 -5.88 -25.14
N HIS A 52 -0.51 -5.08 -26.02
CA HIS A 52 -1.16 -5.58 -27.23
C HIS A 52 -0.16 -6.36 -28.10
N LYS A 53 1.08 -5.87 -28.24
CA LYS A 53 2.15 -6.60 -28.96
C LYS A 53 2.49 -7.92 -28.30
N ILE A 54 2.57 -7.95 -26.96
CA ILE A 54 2.87 -9.16 -26.19
C ILE A 54 1.74 -10.19 -26.35
N VAL A 55 0.49 -9.78 -26.15
CA VAL A 55 -0.69 -10.66 -26.29
C VAL A 55 -0.81 -11.18 -27.72
N SER A 56 -0.62 -10.33 -28.73
CA SER A 56 -0.64 -10.74 -30.14
C SER A 56 0.44 -11.78 -30.45
N LYS A 57 1.64 -11.61 -29.91
CA LYS A 57 2.74 -12.58 -30.05
C LYS A 57 2.43 -13.88 -29.33
N ALA A 58 1.85 -13.82 -28.14
CA ALA A 58 1.44 -15.00 -27.37
C ALA A 58 0.40 -15.83 -28.14
N LEU A 59 -0.64 -15.18 -28.67
CA LEU A 59 -1.66 -15.81 -29.50
C LEU A 59 -1.07 -16.48 -30.74
N LEU A 60 -0.08 -15.84 -31.40
CA LEU A 60 0.60 -16.45 -32.54
C LEU A 60 1.34 -17.73 -32.15
N VAL A 61 2.03 -17.73 -31.01
CA VAL A 61 2.78 -18.90 -30.50
C VAL A 61 1.83 -20.03 -30.12
N ILE A 62 0.79 -19.72 -29.34
CA ILE A 62 -0.24 -20.71 -28.95
C ILE A 62 -0.92 -21.30 -30.17
N ASN A 63 -1.33 -20.48 -31.15
CA ASN A 63 -1.98 -20.98 -32.36
C ASN A 63 -1.09 -21.90 -33.19
N LYS A 64 0.23 -21.68 -33.20
CA LYS A 64 1.17 -22.63 -33.81
C LYS A 64 1.15 -23.97 -33.07
N THR A 65 1.20 -23.96 -31.74
CA THR A 65 1.14 -25.19 -30.93
C THR A 65 -0.19 -25.91 -31.09
N ARG A 66 -1.33 -25.19 -31.01
CA ARG A 66 -2.68 -25.75 -31.23
C ARG A 66 -2.76 -26.47 -32.59
N LYS A 67 -2.29 -25.83 -33.66
CA LYS A 67 -2.35 -26.39 -35.01
C LYS A 67 -1.36 -27.53 -35.24
N LEU A 68 -0.09 -27.35 -34.86
CA LEU A 68 0.99 -28.29 -35.22
C LEU A 68 1.11 -29.48 -34.29
N VAL A 69 0.80 -29.30 -33.00
CA VAL A 69 0.98 -30.34 -31.98
C VAL A 69 -0.35 -31.02 -31.65
N HIS A 70 -1.41 -30.24 -31.46
CA HIS A 70 -2.70 -30.77 -31.01
C HIS A 70 -3.72 -30.98 -32.13
N ASN A 71 -3.40 -30.56 -33.37
CA ASN A 71 -4.31 -30.56 -34.52
C ASN A 71 -5.70 -29.93 -34.20
N MET A 72 -5.68 -28.83 -33.43
CA MET A 72 -6.86 -28.11 -33.00
C MET A 72 -7.08 -26.83 -33.81
N PRO A 73 -8.30 -26.26 -33.81
CA PRO A 73 -8.57 -24.96 -34.41
C PRO A 73 -7.77 -23.87 -33.72
N ILE A 74 -7.39 -22.85 -34.49
CA ILE A 74 -6.73 -21.67 -33.94
C ILE A 74 -7.74 -20.77 -33.22
N LEU A 75 -7.28 -20.05 -32.20
CA LEU A 75 -8.04 -19.01 -31.55
C LEU A 75 -7.85 -17.67 -32.29
N ARG A 76 -8.94 -16.99 -32.61
CA ARG A 76 -8.91 -15.62 -33.10
C ARG A 76 -9.58 -14.72 -32.08
N PHE A 77 -8.80 -13.81 -31.51
CA PHE A 77 -9.32 -12.79 -30.61
C PHE A 77 -9.56 -11.55 -31.45
N ASN A 78 -10.79 -11.00 -31.39
CA ASN A 78 -11.05 -9.72 -32.03
C ASN A 78 -10.30 -8.59 -31.28
N LYS A 79 -10.26 -7.38 -31.86
CA LYS A 79 -9.53 -6.25 -31.26
C LYS A 79 -10.02 -5.93 -29.85
N GLU A 80 -11.32 -6.01 -29.63
CA GLU A 80 -11.95 -5.75 -28.33
C GLU A 80 -11.56 -6.80 -27.29
N SER A 81 -11.42 -8.07 -27.66
CA SER A 81 -10.96 -9.16 -26.79
C SER A 81 -9.52 -8.94 -26.38
N VAL A 82 -8.65 -8.55 -27.31
CA VAL A 82 -7.24 -8.25 -26.99
C VAL A 82 -7.15 -7.02 -26.10
N ALA A 83 -7.90 -5.95 -26.40
CA ALA A 83 -7.97 -4.76 -25.56
C ALA A 83 -8.44 -5.10 -24.14
N TYR A 84 -9.52 -5.88 -24.03
CA TYR A 84 -10.05 -6.33 -22.74
C TYR A 84 -9.01 -7.08 -21.90
N LEU A 85 -8.20 -7.95 -22.51
CA LEU A 85 -7.11 -8.64 -21.79
C LEU A 85 -5.98 -7.70 -21.39
N CYS A 86 -5.65 -6.72 -22.22
CA CYS A 86 -4.63 -5.72 -21.91
C CYS A 86 -5.09 -4.83 -20.75
N ASP A 87 -6.36 -4.44 -20.73
CA ASP A 87 -6.96 -3.64 -19.66
C ASP A 87 -6.89 -4.40 -18.33
N ILE A 88 -7.32 -5.66 -18.29
CA ILE A 88 -7.25 -6.48 -17.06
C ILE A 88 -5.80 -6.67 -16.59
N ALA A 89 -4.85 -6.79 -17.51
CA ALA A 89 -3.45 -7.00 -17.18
C ALA A 89 -2.76 -5.74 -16.62
N ASP A 90 -3.30 -4.54 -16.84
CA ASP A 90 -2.84 -3.27 -16.27
C ASP A 90 -1.30 -3.08 -16.28
N GLY A 91 -0.71 -3.28 -17.46
CA GLY A 91 0.73 -3.13 -17.68
C GLY A 91 1.60 -4.28 -17.19
N ASP A 92 1.03 -5.37 -16.65
CA ASP A 92 1.76 -6.60 -16.28
C ASP A 92 1.68 -7.65 -17.40
N SER A 93 2.80 -7.85 -18.11
CA SER A 93 2.90 -8.85 -19.17
C SER A 93 2.67 -10.28 -18.69
N ARG A 94 3.07 -10.62 -17.45
CA ARG A 94 2.89 -11.98 -16.93
C ARG A 94 1.41 -12.27 -16.75
N SER A 95 0.70 -11.32 -16.16
CA SER A 95 -0.75 -11.38 -16.02
C SER A 95 -1.42 -11.52 -17.38
N ALA A 96 -1.08 -10.69 -18.37
CA ALA A 96 -1.62 -10.80 -19.73
C ALA A 96 -1.41 -12.19 -20.36
N LEU A 97 -0.20 -12.75 -20.23
CA LEU A 97 0.12 -14.07 -20.78
C LEU A 97 -0.67 -15.20 -20.10
N ASN A 98 -0.78 -15.16 -18.77
CA ASN A 98 -1.56 -16.12 -18.01
C ASN A 98 -3.05 -16.10 -18.43
N LEU A 99 -3.60 -14.91 -18.77
CA LEU A 99 -4.98 -14.83 -19.25
C LEU A 99 -5.18 -15.49 -20.60
N VAL A 100 -4.22 -15.31 -21.50
CA VAL A 100 -4.24 -15.94 -22.82
C VAL A 100 -4.13 -17.47 -22.66
N GLU A 101 -3.26 -17.96 -21.78
CA GLU A 101 -3.11 -19.39 -21.48
C GLU A 101 -4.36 -19.99 -20.82
N LEU A 102 -5.00 -19.24 -19.92
CA LEU A 102 -6.25 -19.66 -19.28
C LEU A 102 -7.38 -19.76 -20.31
N ALA A 103 -7.49 -18.78 -21.21
CA ALA A 103 -8.44 -18.84 -22.31
C ALA A 103 -8.16 -20.05 -23.22
N ASP A 104 -6.90 -20.29 -23.56
CA ASP A 104 -6.48 -21.45 -24.36
C ASP A 104 -6.90 -22.77 -23.70
N SER A 105 -6.57 -22.94 -22.41
CA SER A 105 -6.91 -24.12 -21.61
C SER A 105 -8.42 -24.37 -21.55
N HIS A 106 -9.23 -23.32 -21.40
CA HIS A 106 -10.69 -23.44 -21.45
C HIS A 106 -11.16 -24.02 -22.79
N PHE A 107 -10.68 -23.44 -23.90
CA PHE A 107 -11.01 -23.90 -25.26
C PHE A 107 -10.29 -25.21 -25.67
N MET A 108 -9.41 -25.76 -24.83
CA MET A 108 -8.92 -27.14 -24.97
C MET A 108 -9.85 -28.15 -24.30
N SER A 109 -10.46 -27.78 -23.17
CA SER A 109 -11.32 -28.66 -22.38
C SER A 109 -12.74 -28.82 -22.94
N GLU A 110 -13.23 -27.86 -23.72
CA GLU A 110 -14.53 -27.98 -24.38
C GLU A 110 -14.47 -29.00 -25.53
N SER A 111 -15.19 -30.11 -25.36
CA SER A 111 -15.47 -31.14 -26.36
C SER A 111 -16.40 -30.68 -27.50
N ASN A 112 -16.49 -29.36 -27.75
CA ASN A 112 -17.35 -28.72 -28.76
C ASN A 112 -16.61 -28.41 -30.06
N LEU A 113 -15.56 -29.18 -30.37
CA LEU A 113 -14.93 -29.12 -31.68
C LEU A 113 -15.88 -29.76 -32.70
N GLU A 114 -16.82 -28.96 -33.24
CA GLU A 114 -17.55 -29.29 -34.46
C GLU A 114 -16.53 -29.75 -35.51
N LYS A 115 -16.63 -31.01 -35.94
CA LYS A 115 -15.74 -31.58 -36.95
C LYS A 115 -15.75 -30.70 -38.21
N GLY A 116 -14.63 -30.04 -38.50
CA GLY A 116 -14.44 -29.17 -39.67
C GLY A 116 -14.24 -27.69 -39.37
N LYS A 117 -14.40 -27.23 -38.13
CA LYS A 117 -14.14 -25.83 -37.77
C LYS A 117 -12.64 -25.60 -37.63
N HIS A 118 -12.07 -24.65 -38.38
CA HIS A 118 -10.62 -24.36 -38.34
C HIS A 118 -10.24 -23.17 -37.45
N VAL A 119 -11.23 -22.35 -37.05
CA VAL A 119 -11.03 -21.14 -36.23
C VAL A 119 -12.11 -21.07 -35.15
N ILE A 120 -11.71 -20.74 -33.92
CA ILE A 120 -12.59 -20.38 -32.80
C ILE A 120 -12.49 -18.86 -32.64
N GLU A 121 -13.59 -18.16 -32.89
CA GLU A 121 -13.70 -16.73 -32.63
C GLU A 121 -13.96 -16.52 -31.13
N VAL A 122 -13.11 -15.75 -30.47
CA VAL A 122 -13.17 -15.48 -29.03
C VAL A 122 -13.60 -14.04 -28.82
N THR A 123 -14.76 -13.89 -28.21
CA THR A 123 -15.41 -12.62 -27.90
C THR A 123 -15.05 -12.11 -26.49
N PRO A 124 -15.15 -10.80 -26.22
CA PRO A 124 -14.95 -10.25 -24.89
C PRO A 124 -15.88 -10.88 -23.85
N GLU A 125 -17.12 -11.22 -24.23
CA GLU A 125 -18.12 -11.83 -23.37
C GLU A 125 -17.70 -13.24 -22.93
N GLN A 126 -17.15 -14.04 -23.84
CA GLN A 126 -16.61 -15.37 -23.49
C GLN A 126 -15.40 -15.25 -22.56
N LEU A 127 -14.50 -14.30 -22.83
CA LEU A 127 -13.37 -14.03 -21.93
C LEU A 127 -13.86 -13.61 -20.54
N ARG A 128 -14.88 -12.74 -20.44
CA ARG A 128 -15.49 -12.36 -19.16
C ARG A 128 -15.99 -13.58 -18.39
N GLU A 129 -16.71 -14.49 -19.03
CA GLU A 129 -17.22 -15.70 -18.38
C GLU A 129 -16.11 -16.64 -17.91
N ILE A 130 -15.07 -16.84 -18.72
CA ILE A 130 -13.89 -17.64 -18.36
C ILE A 130 -13.21 -17.06 -17.11
N LEU A 131 -13.01 -15.74 -17.10
CA LEU A 131 -12.30 -15.04 -16.03
C LEU A 131 -13.12 -14.88 -14.74
N LYS A 132 -14.46 -14.74 -14.84
CA LYS A 132 -15.36 -14.72 -13.67
C LYS A 132 -15.28 -16.03 -12.88
N ARG A 133 -15.22 -17.17 -13.58
CA ARG A 133 -15.11 -18.51 -12.95
C ARG A 133 -13.80 -18.72 -12.22
N THR A 134 -12.78 -17.90 -12.49
CA THR A 134 -11.43 -17.99 -11.90
C THR A 134 -11.18 -17.03 -10.74
N HIS A 135 -12.23 -16.39 -10.18
CA HIS A 135 -12.14 -15.37 -9.11
C HIS A 135 -11.29 -14.13 -9.47
N MET A 136 -10.94 -13.97 -10.74
CA MET A 136 -9.98 -12.98 -11.19
C MET A 136 -10.62 -11.62 -11.56
N VAL A 137 -11.94 -11.62 -11.76
CA VAL A 137 -12.75 -10.45 -12.14
C VAL A 137 -13.33 -9.81 -10.90
N TYR A 138 -12.44 -9.34 -10.05
CA TYR A 138 -12.80 -8.18 -9.30
C TYR A 138 -11.84 -7.08 -9.68
N ASP A 139 -12.46 -5.93 -9.82
CA ASP A 139 -11.99 -4.77 -10.50
C ASP A 139 -10.73 -4.20 -9.83
N ARG A 140 -9.57 -4.71 -10.25
CA ARG A 140 -8.24 -4.18 -9.89
C ARG A 140 -7.89 -2.91 -10.68
N VAL A 141 -8.72 -2.48 -11.65
CA VAL A 141 -8.29 -1.55 -12.71
C VAL A 141 -9.16 -0.27 -12.79
N GLY A 142 -10.29 -0.17 -12.09
CA GLY A 142 -11.15 1.02 -12.09
C GLY A 142 -11.16 1.88 -10.81
N ASP A 143 -11.87 3.02 -10.90
CA ASP A 143 -12.31 3.87 -9.77
C ASP A 143 -12.92 3.03 -8.62
N ALA A 144 -13.51 1.87 -8.93
CA ALA A 144 -14.09 0.94 -7.98
C ALA A 144 -13.10 0.46 -6.88
N HIS A 145 -11.80 0.33 -7.16
CA HIS A 145 -10.79 0.04 -6.14
C HIS A 145 -10.72 1.17 -5.12
N TYR A 146 -10.55 2.41 -5.60
CA TYR A 146 -10.48 3.61 -4.78
C TYR A 146 -11.78 3.85 -4.02
N ASP A 147 -12.92 3.61 -4.67
CA ASP A 147 -14.24 3.71 -4.04
C ASP A 147 -14.43 2.67 -2.95
N THR A 148 -14.01 1.43 -3.16
CA THR A 148 -14.20 0.36 -2.17
C THR A 148 -13.32 0.59 -0.94
N ILE A 149 -12.04 0.95 -1.12
CA ILE A 149 -11.18 1.26 0.03
C ILE A 149 -11.59 2.56 0.75
N SER A 150 -12.10 3.53 -0.01
CA SER A 150 -12.67 4.78 0.51
C SER A 150 -13.92 4.50 1.34
N ALA A 151 -14.82 3.64 0.86
CA ALA A 151 -16.02 3.21 1.56
C ALA A 151 -15.67 2.40 2.81
N PHE A 152 -14.68 1.49 2.73
CA PHE A 152 -14.14 0.79 3.89
C PHE A 152 -13.65 1.77 4.97
N HIS A 153 -12.76 2.69 4.61
CA HIS A 153 -12.23 3.69 5.54
C HIS A 153 -13.34 4.54 6.16
N LYS A 154 -14.28 5.05 5.34
CA LYS A 154 -15.42 5.84 5.83
C LYS A 154 -16.32 5.03 6.75
N SER A 155 -16.52 3.74 6.50
CA SER A 155 -17.33 2.86 7.36
C SER A 155 -16.67 2.65 8.72
N VAL A 156 -15.35 2.45 8.74
CA VAL A 156 -14.58 2.34 9.99
C VAL A 156 -14.66 3.66 10.76
N ARG A 157 -14.42 4.80 10.10
CA ARG A 157 -14.52 6.14 10.69
C ARG A 157 -15.92 6.47 11.21
N GLY A 158 -16.95 6.04 10.48
CA GLY A 158 -18.36 6.16 10.87
C GLY A 158 -18.82 5.15 11.91
N SER A 159 -17.90 4.39 12.50
CA SER A 159 -18.17 3.40 13.55
C SER A 159 -19.20 2.33 13.17
N ASN A 160 -19.24 1.94 11.89
CA ASN A 160 -20.10 0.88 11.39
C ASN A 160 -19.26 -0.39 11.08
N PRO A 161 -19.15 -1.34 12.04
CA PRO A 161 -18.32 -2.54 11.87
C PRO A 161 -18.86 -3.49 10.80
N ASP A 162 -20.18 -3.55 10.61
CA ASP A 162 -20.80 -4.44 9.63
C ASP A 162 -20.50 -3.97 8.20
N ALA A 163 -20.65 -2.67 7.94
CA ALA A 163 -20.28 -2.08 6.65
C ALA A 163 -18.77 -2.18 6.39
N ALA A 164 -17.94 -1.97 7.41
CA ALA A 164 -16.49 -2.16 7.30
C ALA A 164 -16.14 -3.61 6.92
N MET A 165 -16.78 -4.60 7.55
CA MET A 165 -16.59 -6.02 7.24
C MET A 165 -17.08 -6.35 5.82
N TYR A 166 -18.21 -5.78 5.39
CA TYR A 166 -18.72 -5.94 4.03
C TYR A 166 -17.74 -5.43 2.97
N TYR A 167 -17.25 -4.19 3.10
CA TYR A 167 -16.29 -3.63 2.13
C TYR A 167 -14.93 -4.35 2.17
N LEU A 168 -14.50 -4.81 3.34
CA LEU A 168 -13.32 -5.67 3.48
C LEU A 168 -13.49 -6.99 2.72
N GLY A 169 -14.59 -7.70 2.95
CA GLY A 169 -14.88 -8.97 2.26
C GLY A 169 -14.98 -8.78 0.75
N ARG A 170 -15.59 -7.67 0.32
CA ARG A 170 -15.61 -7.23 -1.07
C ARG A 170 -14.19 -7.08 -1.64
N MET A 171 -13.29 -6.36 -0.97
CA MET A 171 -11.90 -6.23 -1.42
C MET A 171 -11.16 -7.57 -1.45
N LEU A 172 -11.33 -8.43 -0.44
CA LEU A 172 -10.64 -9.72 -0.35
C LEU A 172 -11.09 -10.73 -1.40
N LYS A 173 -12.41 -10.92 -1.56
CA LYS A 173 -12.97 -11.66 -2.69
C LYS A 173 -12.58 -11.02 -4.02
N GLY A 174 -12.21 -9.76 -3.93
CA GLY A 174 -11.77 -8.97 -5.03
C GLY A 174 -10.31 -9.06 -5.45
N GLY A 175 -9.54 -9.93 -4.81
CA GLY A 175 -8.11 -10.02 -5.09
C GLY A 175 -7.35 -8.74 -4.72
N GLU A 176 -7.92 -7.86 -3.90
CA GLU A 176 -7.19 -6.73 -3.35
C GLU A 176 -5.94 -7.21 -2.61
N ASN A 177 -4.86 -6.44 -2.65
CA ASN A 177 -3.69 -6.80 -1.87
C ASN A 177 -4.00 -6.69 -0.37
N PRO A 178 -3.98 -7.78 0.43
CA PRO A 178 -4.32 -7.71 1.85
C PRO A 178 -3.36 -6.83 2.67
N LEU A 179 -2.11 -6.70 2.24
CA LEU A 179 -1.16 -5.78 2.86
C LEU A 179 -1.49 -4.31 2.58
N TYR A 180 -2.14 -4.00 1.45
CA TYR A 180 -2.65 -2.66 1.18
C TYR A 180 -3.78 -2.29 2.15
N ILE A 181 -4.72 -3.20 2.37
CA ILE A 181 -5.80 -3.03 3.35
C ILE A 181 -5.23 -2.84 4.77
N ALA A 182 -4.26 -3.67 5.16
CA ALA A 182 -3.62 -3.56 6.47
C ALA A 182 -2.88 -2.22 6.66
N ARG A 183 -2.19 -1.70 5.63
CA ARG A 183 -1.60 -0.34 5.66
C ARG A 183 -2.65 0.76 5.87
N ARG A 184 -3.82 0.61 5.25
CA ARG A 184 -4.95 1.55 5.45
C ARG A 184 -5.48 1.50 6.88
N MET A 185 -5.54 0.32 7.49
CA MET A 185 -5.92 0.17 8.90
C MET A 185 -4.90 0.79 9.87
N ILE A 186 -3.60 0.68 9.59
CA ILE A 186 -2.55 1.39 10.34
C ILE A 186 -2.78 2.90 10.28
N ARG A 187 -3.11 3.43 9.09
CA ARG A 187 -3.42 4.85 8.94
C ARG A 187 -4.66 5.27 9.74
N ILE A 188 -5.74 4.51 9.65
CA ILE A 188 -6.99 4.75 10.39
C ILE A 188 -6.75 4.77 11.90
N ALA A 189 -5.92 3.85 12.41
CA ALA A 189 -5.57 3.79 13.83
C ALA A 189 -4.96 5.10 14.35
N SER A 190 -4.16 5.79 13.53
CA SER A 190 -3.57 7.09 13.91
C SER A 190 -4.45 8.29 13.56
N GLU A 191 -5.17 8.23 12.44
CA GLU A 191 -5.96 9.35 11.88
C GLU A 191 -7.31 9.53 12.56
N ASP A 192 -8.04 8.43 12.75
CA ASP A 192 -9.46 8.45 13.16
C ASP A 192 -9.70 7.92 14.59
N VAL A 193 -8.69 7.31 15.20
CA VAL A 193 -8.73 6.80 16.59
C VAL A 193 -7.72 7.55 17.46
N GLY A 194 -6.46 7.64 17.00
CA GLY A 194 -5.42 8.44 17.64
C GLY A 194 -5.11 8.00 19.08
N VAL A 195 -4.79 8.96 19.94
CA VAL A 195 -4.45 8.74 21.37
C VAL A 195 -5.65 8.35 22.24
N LEU A 196 -6.87 8.39 21.70
CA LEU A 196 -8.07 8.07 22.48
C LEU A 196 -8.22 6.56 22.72
N ASP A 197 -7.70 5.73 21.81
CA ASP A 197 -7.40 4.31 22.03
C ASP A 197 -6.08 3.96 21.32
N ASP A 198 -4.98 4.31 21.97
CA ASP A 198 -3.62 4.12 21.46
C ASP A 198 -3.25 2.64 21.24
N SER A 199 -3.98 1.71 21.83
CA SER A 199 -3.83 0.26 21.60
C SER A 199 -4.15 -0.15 20.16
N CYS A 200 -4.88 0.67 19.40
CA CYS A 200 -5.27 0.35 18.02
C CYS A 200 -4.10 0.37 17.03
N LEU A 201 -3.12 1.26 17.20
CA LEU A 201 -1.95 1.32 16.31
C LEU A 201 -1.08 0.04 16.38
N PRO A 202 -0.59 -0.41 17.56
CA PRO A 202 0.17 -1.65 17.66
C PRO A 202 -0.67 -2.87 17.26
N PHE A 203 -1.98 -2.84 17.50
CA PHE A 203 -2.88 -3.90 17.02
C PHE A 203 -2.91 -3.97 15.49
N ALA A 204 -3.04 -2.85 14.80
CA ALA A 204 -3.01 -2.80 13.33
C ALA A 204 -1.65 -3.24 12.75
N ILE A 205 -0.54 -2.92 13.44
CA ILE A 205 0.80 -3.42 13.09
C ILE A 205 0.88 -4.95 13.25
N ALA A 206 0.36 -5.50 14.35
CA ALA A 206 0.31 -6.93 14.56
C ALA A 206 -0.55 -7.63 13.50
N THR A 207 -1.67 -7.03 13.09
CA THR A 207 -2.48 -7.52 11.96
C THR A 207 -1.69 -7.51 10.65
N TYR A 208 -0.96 -6.44 10.35
CA TYR A 208 -0.10 -6.38 9.16
C TYR A 208 0.94 -7.51 9.16
N GLN A 209 1.61 -7.73 10.28
CA GLN A 209 2.56 -8.83 10.45
C GLN A 209 1.91 -10.21 10.33
N ALA A 210 0.73 -10.40 10.93
CA ALA A 210 -0.02 -11.64 10.80
C ALA A 210 -0.32 -11.97 9.33
N VAL A 211 -0.73 -10.97 8.54
CA VAL A 211 -0.95 -11.14 7.10
C VAL A 211 0.32 -11.49 6.35
N GLN A 212 1.47 -10.91 6.71
CA GLN A 212 2.76 -11.26 6.10
C GLN A 212 3.22 -12.67 6.43
N PHE A 213 3.03 -13.10 7.68
CA PHE A 213 3.55 -14.39 8.17
C PHE A 213 2.64 -15.56 7.83
N VAL A 214 1.32 -15.37 7.93
CA VAL A 214 0.32 -16.43 7.72
C VAL A 214 -0.12 -16.47 6.26
N GLY A 215 -0.36 -15.31 5.63
CA GLY A 215 -0.89 -15.24 4.26
C GLY A 215 -2.39 -15.55 4.18
N LEU A 216 -2.99 -15.29 3.02
CA LEU A 216 -4.38 -15.68 2.74
C LEU A 216 -4.44 -17.14 2.24
N PRO A 217 -5.54 -17.88 2.51
CA PRO A 217 -6.79 -17.40 3.12
C PRO A 217 -6.77 -17.23 4.65
N GLU A 218 -5.87 -17.89 5.38
CA GLU A 218 -5.94 -18.01 6.85
C GLU A 218 -5.78 -16.69 7.62
N ALA A 219 -5.13 -15.68 7.02
CA ALA A 219 -4.99 -14.35 7.62
C ALA A 219 -6.20 -13.42 7.40
N ASP A 220 -7.26 -13.87 6.71
CA ASP A 220 -8.44 -13.04 6.44
C ASP A 220 -9.11 -12.56 7.74
N LEU A 221 -9.23 -13.45 8.73
CA LEU A 221 -9.86 -13.16 10.00
C LEU A 221 -9.03 -12.18 10.85
N ALA A 222 -7.71 -12.15 10.67
CA ALA A 222 -6.86 -11.14 11.30
C ALA A 222 -7.18 -9.73 10.79
N LEU A 223 -7.46 -9.59 9.49
CA LEU A 223 -7.92 -8.32 8.89
C LEU A 223 -9.31 -7.94 9.41
N VAL A 224 -10.23 -8.90 9.46
CA VAL A 224 -11.59 -8.68 9.99
C VAL A 224 -11.55 -8.23 11.44
N HIS A 225 -10.74 -8.89 12.27
CA HIS A 225 -10.58 -8.55 13.68
C HIS A 225 -10.11 -7.10 13.86
N CYS A 226 -9.11 -6.68 13.08
CA CYS A 226 -8.61 -5.30 13.12
C CYS A 226 -9.67 -4.30 12.65
N ALA A 227 -10.35 -4.57 11.54
CA ALA A 227 -11.39 -3.68 11.01
C ALA A 227 -12.52 -3.46 12.04
N VAL A 228 -12.97 -4.52 12.70
CA VAL A 228 -14.01 -4.45 13.74
C VAL A 228 -13.51 -3.69 14.98
N LYS A 229 -12.27 -3.94 15.44
CA LYS A 229 -11.69 -3.18 16.57
C LYS A 229 -11.64 -1.68 16.25
N LEU A 230 -11.11 -1.30 15.09
CA LEU A 230 -11.02 0.10 14.68
C LEU A 230 -12.40 0.75 14.52
N ALA A 231 -13.37 0.03 13.98
CA ALA A 231 -14.74 0.53 13.82
C ALA A 231 -15.40 0.77 15.19
N ARG A 232 -15.14 -0.10 16.17
CA ARG A 232 -15.69 0.03 17.54
C ARG A 232 -14.90 0.97 18.45
N ALA A 233 -13.68 1.33 18.09
CA ALA A 233 -12.84 2.23 18.88
C ALA A 233 -13.44 3.64 18.98
N PRO A 234 -13.21 4.36 20.09
CA PRO A 234 -13.60 5.77 20.20
C PRO A 234 -12.87 6.59 19.13
N LYS A 235 -13.56 7.56 18.52
CA LYS A 235 -13.03 8.33 17.38
C LYS A 235 -12.40 9.63 17.82
N SER A 236 -11.22 9.92 17.28
CA SER A 236 -10.51 11.18 17.49
C SER A 236 -9.70 11.52 16.25
N VAL A 237 -9.85 12.76 15.80
CA VAL A 237 -9.01 13.38 14.75
C VAL A 237 -8.13 14.49 15.33
N GLU A 238 -7.92 14.52 16.65
CA GLU A 238 -7.13 15.57 17.32
C GLU A 238 -5.69 15.62 16.79
N ILE A 239 -5.00 14.48 16.74
CA ILE A 239 -3.62 14.40 16.25
C ILE A 239 -3.58 14.81 14.77
N TYR A 240 -4.53 14.31 13.97
CA TYR A 240 -4.60 14.63 12.54
C TYR A 240 -4.79 16.12 12.29
N ARG A 241 -5.75 16.75 12.98
CA ARG A 241 -5.99 18.20 12.88
C ARG A 241 -4.82 19.01 13.40
N GLY A 242 -4.27 18.67 14.57
CA GLY A 242 -3.15 19.37 15.16
C GLY A 242 -1.89 19.31 14.27
N TRP A 243 -1.61 18.16 13.69
CA TRP A 243 -0.50 18.00 12.74
C TRP A 243 -0.70 18.82 11.46
N ASN A 244 -1.89 18.81 10.89
CA ASN A 244 -2.18 19.60 9.70
C ASN A 244 -2.13 21.11 9.97
N GLU A 245 -2.62 21.57 11.13
CA GLU A 245 -2.50 22.97 11.54
C GLU A 245 -1.04 23.39 11.72
N LEU A 246 -0.23 22.54 12.37
CA LEU A 246 1.20 22.81 12.55
C LEU A 246 1.92 22.92 11.20
N ASN A 247 1.71 21.97 10.28
CA ASN A 247 2.33 22.02 8.95
C ASN A 247 1.90 23.27 8.19
N ALA A 248 0.61 23.62 8.22
CA ALA A 248 0.14 24.83 7.57
C ALA A 248 0.82 26.10 8.12
N LYS A 249 1.09 26.18 9.42
CA LYS A 249 1.86 27.29 10.01
C LYS A 249 3.32 27.27 9.59
N LEU A 250 3.97 26.11 9.64
CA LEU A 250 5.36 25.95 9.20
C LEU A 250 5.56 26.37 7.73
N ASP A 251 4.61 26.01 6.87
CA ASP A 251 4.68 26.32 5.43
C ASP A 251 4.38 27.79 5.13
N SER A 252 3.56 28.46 5.96
CA SER A 252 3.09 29.83 5.71
C SER A 252 3.84 30.93 6.47
N GLN A 253 4.59 30.60 7.53
CA GLN A 253 5.24 31.56 8.42
C GLN A 253 6.75 31.26 8.57
N PRO A 254 7.61 31.85 7.72
CA PRO A 254 9.05 31.61 7.76
C PRO A 254 9.70 31.91 9.13
N GLU A 255 9.25 32.94 9.83
CA GLU A 255 9.71 33.32 11.16
C GLU A 255 9.35 32.29 12.24
N PHE A 256 8.19 31.65 12.10
CA PHE A 256 7.76 30.55 12.96
C PHE A 256 8.59 29.29 12.66
N ALA A 257 8.79 28.97 11.38
CA ALA A 257 9.55 27.80 10.95
C ALA A 257 11.06 27.88 11.27
N SER A 258 11.62 29.09 11.29
CA SER A 258 13.04 29.35 11.55
C SER A 258 13.35 29.75 13.00
N ALA A 259 12.35 29.69 13.89
CA ALA A 259 12.51 30.11 15.27
C ALA A 259 13.65 29.34 15.99
N PRO A 260 14.57 30.04 16.67
CA PRO A 260 15.72 29.39 17.27
C PRO A 260 15.32 28.55 18.49
N ILE A 261 15.91 27.36 18.65
CA ILE A 261 15.70 26.55 19.86
C ILE A 261 16.20 27.33 21.10
N PRO A 262 15.40 27.46 22.18
CA PRO A 262 15.81 28.11 23.42
C PRO A 262 17.10 27.53 24.00
N LEU A 263 18.01 28.39 24.50
CA LEU A 263 19.35 27.98 24.95
C LEU A 263 19.31 26.89 26.03
N HIS A 264 18.36 26.96 26.97
CA HIS A 264 18.20 25.97 28.04
C HIS A 264 17.74 24.60 27.53
N LEU A 265 17.17 24.50 26.32
CA LEU A 265 16.79 23.23 25.70
C LEU A 265 17.86 22.67 24.75
N ARG A 266 18.88 23.46 24.39
CA ARG A 266 19.97 22.99 23.53
C ARG A 266 20.84 21.99 24.27
N ASN A 267 21.34 21.00 23.54
CA ASN A 267 22.33 20.05 24.04
C ASN A 267 23.70 20.72 24.22
N ALA A 268 24.42 20.45 25.31
CA ALA A 268 25.74 21.01 25.61
C ALA A 268 26.82 19.92 25.80
N PRO A 269 27.16 19.12 24.77
CA PRO A 269 28.10 18.00 24.90
C PRO A 269 29.58 18.41 25.00
N THR A 270 29.93 19.67 24.70
CA THR A 270 31.31 20.16 24.73
C THR A 270 31.47 21.29 25.75
N LYS A 271 32.68 21.45 26.30
CA LYS A 271 33.00 22.55 27.23
C LYS A 271 32.66 23.93 26.67
N LEU A 272 33.01 24.16 25.40
CA LEU A 272 32.70 25.41 24.70
C LEU A 272 31.19 25.68 24.66
N MET A 273 30.35 24.67 24.41
CA MET A 273 28.89 24.85 24.40
C MET A 273 28.34 25.19 25.78
N THR A 274 28.86 24.56 26.84
CA THR A 274 28.51 24.91 28.22
C THR A 274 28.92 26.34 28.57
N GLU A 275 30.12 26.76 28.18
CA GLU A 275 30.64 28.14 28.35
C GLU A 275 29.77 29.16 27.61
N LEU A 276 29.27 28.80 26.41
CA LEU A 276 28.30 29.58 25.64
C LEU A 276 26.88 29.55 26.22
N GLY A 277 26.67 28.88 27.37
CA GLY A 277 25.41 28.87 28.09
C GLY A 277 24.37 27.87 27.58
N TYR A 278 24.78 26.88 26.77
CA TYR A 278 23.87 25.83 26.32
C TYR A 278 23.45 24.96 27.51
N SER A 279 22.18 24.54 27.54
CA SER A 279 21.56 23.82 28.67
C SER A 279 21.51 24.60 29.99
N LYS A 280 22.03 25.84 30.04
CA LYS A 280 22.05 26.64 31.26
C LYS A 280 20.61 27.01 31.65
N GLY A 281 20.23 26.68 32.87
CA GLY A 281 18.90 26.95 33.40
C GLY A 281 17.84 25.90 33.03
N TYR A 282 18.22 24.79 32.37
CA TYR A 282 17.33 23.67 32.14
C TYR A 282 16.84 23.09 33.47
N LYS A 283 15.52 22.95 33.62
CA LYS A 283 14.89 22.27 34.73
C LYS A 283 14.59 20.84 34.32
N TYR A 284 15.35 19.89 34.85
CA TYR A 284 15.13 18.48 34.58
C TYR A 284 13.94 17.97 35.39
N ASN A 285 12.79 17.76 34.73
CA ASN A 285 11.52 17.41 35.38
C ASN A 285 11.65 16.35 36.50
N PRO A 286 12.36 15.22 36.33
CA PRO A 286 12.47 14.18 37.38
C PRO A 286 13.10 14.63 38.71
N ASP A 287 13.87 15.73 38.74
CA ASP A 287 14.45 16.27 39.97
C ASP A 287 13.43 17.08 40.80
N PHE A 288 12.29 17.44 40.20
CA PHE A 288 11.26 18.24 40.84
C PHE A 288 10.11 17.37 41.33
N LYS A 289 9.46 17.83 42.41
CA LYS A 289 8.29 17.15 42.99
C LYS A 289 7.22 16.91 41.92
N ASP A 290 6.78 15.66 41.80
CA ASP A 290 5.77 15.18 40.84
C ASP A 290 6.12 15.47 39.37
N GLY A 291 7.38 15.77 39.05
CA GLY A 291 7.81 16.11 37.68
C GLY A 291 7.43 17.51 37.22
N LEU A 292 6.91 18.36 38.11
CA LEU A 292 6.31 19.65 37.75
C LEU A 292 7.33 20.79 37.75
N VAL A 293 7.49 21.45 36.61
CA VAL A 293 8.37 22.61 36.44
C VAL A 293 7.68 23.72 35.67
N LYS A 294 7.92 24.98 36.06
CA LYS A 294 7.61 26.14 35.22
C LYS A 294 8.82 26.42 34.31
N GLN A 295 8.70 26.07 33.04
CA GLN A 295 9.74 26.27 32.02
C GLN A 295 9.06 26.44 30.65
N ASP A 296 9.57 27.37 29.85
CA ASP A 296 9.11 27.56 28.47
C ASP A 296 9.75 26.50 27.57
N TYR A 297 8.93 25.86 26.74
CA TYR A 297 9.40 24.85 25.79
C TYR A 297 9.43 25.34 24.34
N PHE A 298 8.61 26.36 24.05
CA PHE A 298 8.63 27.05 22.77
C PHE A 298 9.56 28.26 22.81
N PRO A 299 10.16 28.65 21.68
CA PRO A 299 10.78 29.95 21.56
C PRO A 299 9.72 31.06 21.52
N GLU A 300 10.15 32.28 21.84
CA GLU A 300 9.27 33.45 21.93
C GLU A 300 8.45 33.69 20.65
N GLN A 301 9.06 33.43 19.48
CA GLN A 301 8.44 33.57 18.17
C GLN A 301 7.25 32.63 17.94
N VAL A 302 7.22 31.48 18.62
CA VAL A 302 6.11 30.50 18.52
C VAL A 302 4.96 30.87 19.45
N GLY A 303 5.25 31.57 20.56
CA GLY A 303 4.26 31.98 21.56
C GLY A 303 3.49 30.80 22.17
N ASP A 304 2.22 31.06 22.56
CA ASP A 304 1.34 30.09 23.22
C ASP A 304 0.59 29.19 22.23
N LEU A 305 1.33 28.52 21.34
CA LEU A 305 0.72 27.60 20.37
C LEU A 305 -0.01 26.43 21.07
N LYS A 306 -1.31 26.29 20.80
CA LYS A 306 -2.14 25.19 21.30
C LYS A 306 -2.90 24.49 20.17
N ILE A 307 -2.29 23.43 19.64
CA ILE A 307 -2.85 22.60 18.56
C ILE A 307 -3.49 21.28 19.06
N LEU A 308 -3.11 20.81 20.26
CA LEU A 308 -3.67 19.63 20.91
C LEU A 308 -4.58 20.10 22.06
N THR A 309 -5.85 20.33 21.76
CA THR A 309 -6.79 20.99 22.69
C THR A 309 -7.71 20.00 23.42
N GLY A 310 -7.52 18.69 23.27
CA GLY A 310 -8.45 17.64 23.71
C GLY A 310 -9.75 17.59 22.89
N LYS A 311 -9.83 18.30 21.76
CA LYS A 311 -11.01 18.30 20.89
C LYS A 311 -10.91 17.18 19.86
N HIS A 312 -11.52 16.05 20.19
CA HIS A 312 -11.47 14.85 19.36
C HIS A 312 -12.31 14.94 18.08
N LEU A 313 -13.49 15.58 18.12
CA LEU A 313 -14.45 15.64 17.01
C LEU A 313 -14.96 17.07 16.74
N GLY A 314 -15.85 17.24 15.75
CA GLY A 314 -16.48 18.54 15.42
C GLY A 314 -17.74 18.82 16.24
N PHE A 315 -18.34 20.00 16.05
CA PHE A 315 -19.56 20.44 16.75
C PHE A 315 -20.82 20.41 15.88
N VAL A 316 -20.70 20.12 14.59
CA VAL A 316 -21.84 20.06 13.66
C VAL A 316 -22.70 18.86 14.03
N ARG A 317 -23.97 19.11 14.36
CA ARG A 317 -24.96 18.05 14.55
C ARG A 317 -25.57 17.70 13.19
N ASP A 318 -25.61 16.41 12.90
CA ASP A 318 -26.34 15.89 11.74
C ASP A 318 -27.84 16.19 11.93
N PRO A 319 -28.52 16.85 10.98
CA PRO A 319 -29.95 17.14 11.10
C PRO A 319 -30.83 15.88 11.17
N ASP A 320 -30.32 14.73 10.72
CA ASP A 320 -31.03 13.46 10.73
C ASP A 320 -30.85 12.66 12.06
N LEU A 321 -30.09 13.19 13.04
CA LEU A 321 -29.86 12.62 14.39
C LEU A 321 -30.56 13.41 15.52
#